data_AF-A0A1R1FKE8-F1
#
_entry.id   AF-A0A1R1FKE8-F1
#
_cell.length_a   1.000
_cell.length_b   1.000
_cell.length_c   1.000
_cell.angle_alpha   90.00
_cell.angle_beta   90.00
_cell.angle_gamma   90.00
#
_symmetry.space_group_name_H-M   'P 1'
#
loop_
_entity.id
_entity.type
_entity.pdbx_description
1 polymer ?
#
loop_
_entity_poly.entity_id
_entity_poly.type
_entity_poly.pdbx_seq_one_letter_code
_entity_poly.pdbx_strand_id
1 'polypeptide(L)'
;MKITNLAILFICIFVPFYLVMDFRTGDQKTAQALSDQYSASLHTAVQDASQMLNMNVLQEYEAGYQSRKFFFANKERALDTFFRTLYLNFDVVNDPVRQGALAGYIPAVAVIDYDSYDLYAVDEYRDANGERVFKHMWRPKKPYSYSDDRGNSINFTLDSYVYAYDSYAKAWVEGFREDLEGTTNIPLLDNAANFEAMRKSVIVKSIQQDLAYYINKHNEYATRYGVHYTFSLPQISQEEWINSIDDIGIMAFIQGIPIGDQFYNNYALGGGRLVKKTEIKGAVDLTTGIKYYYPSTCSYGYREDETFSSERDAAAAGYYPKGCMNR
;
A
#
# COMPACT_ATOMS: atom_id res chain seq x y z
N MET A 1 -22.05 -30.63 -57.34
CA MET A 1 -23.02 -30.70 -56.21
C MET A 1 -24.08 -29.64 -56.42
N LYS A 2 -25.36 -29.93 -56.17
CA LYS A 2 -26.42 -28.89 -56.19
C LYS A 2 -26.12 -27.86 -55.09
N ILE A 3 -26.38 -26.58 -55.36
CA ILE A 3 -26.17 -25.46 -54.42
C ILE A 3 -26.82 -25.73 -53.05
N THR A 4 -27.95 -26.45 -53.04
CA THR A 4 -28.64 -26.90 -51.83
C THR A 4 -27.78 -27.78 -50.93
N ASN A 5 -26.95 -28.66 -51.49
CA ASN A 5 -26.10 -29.56 -50.70
C ASN A 5 -24.93 -28.80 -50.07
N LEU A 6 -24.43 -27.75 -50.74
CA LEU A 6 -23.40 -26.87 -50.20
C LEU A 6 -23.97 -26.03 -49.04
N ALA A 7 -25.21 -25.53 -49.17
CA ALA A 7 -25.88 -24.75 -48.14
C ALA A 7 -26.17 -25.58 -46.87
N ILE A 8 -26.61 -26.84 -47.02
CA ILE A 8 -26.83 -27.75 -45.88
C ILE A 8 -25.52 -28.03 -45.14
N LEU A 9 -24.44 -28.31 -45.87
CA LEU A 9 -23.12 -28.53 -45.28
C LEU A 9 -22.60 -27.30 -44.53
N PHE A 10 -22.81 -26.10 -45.10
CA PHE A 10 -22.48 -24.83 -44.46
C PHE A 10 -23.24 -24.67 -43.13
N ILE A 11 -24.55 -24.88 -43.12
CA ILE A 11 -25.38 -24.75 -41.90
C ILE A 11 -24.94 -25.76 -40.83
N CYS A 12 -24.70 -27.02 -41.21
CA CYS A 12 -24.27 -28.06 -40.27
C CYS A 12 -22.90 -27.79 -39.63
N ILE A 13 -22.04 -26.98 -40.25
CA ILE A 13 -20.73 -26.62 -39.71
C ILE A 13 -20.81 -25.29 -38.94
N PHE A 14 -21.43 -24.26 -39.52
CA PHE A 14 -21.40 -22.90 -38.98
C PHE A 14 -22.37 -22.69 -37.81
N VAL A 15 -23.54 -23.33 -37.81
CA VAL A 15 -24.51 -23.18 -36.71
C VAL A 15 -23.96 -23.72 -35.38
N PRO A 16 -23.42 -24.96 -35.27
CA PRO A 16 -22.88 -25.43 -33.99
C PRO A 16 -21.67 -24.61 -33.55
N PHE A 17 -20.82 -24.15 -34.49
CA PHE A 17 -19.72 -23.26 -34.17
C PHE A 17 -20.20 -21.92 -33.61
N TYR A 18 -21.21 -21.31 -34.23
CA TYR A 18 -21.82 -20.06 -33.77
C TYR A 18 -22.41 -20.21 -32.36
N LEU A 19 -23.14 -21.30 -32.08
CA LEU A 19 -23.70 -21.55 -30.75
C LEU A 19 -22.62 -21.69 -29.67
N VAL A 20 -21.54 -22.45 -29.94
CA VAL A 20 -20.42 -22.57 -29.01
C VAL A 20 -19.74 -21.22 -28.77
N MET A 21 -19.57 -20.41 -29.82
CA MET A 21 -18.97 -19.08 -29.71
C MET A 21 -19.86 -18.12 -28.90
N ASP A 22 -21.17 -18.17 -29.08
CA ASP A 22 -22.12 -17.35 -28.34
C ASP A 22 -22.12 -17.69 -26.84
N PHE A 23 -22.14 -18.97 -26.49
CA PHE A 23 -22.01 -19.42 -25.09
C PHE A 23 -20.70 -18.93 -24.46
N ARG A 24 -19.56 -19.14 -25.14
CA ARG A 24 -18.26 -18.66 -24.65
C ARG A 24 -18.22 -17.14 -24.47
N THR A 25 -18.85 -16.41 -25.38
CA THR A 25 -18.93 -14.94 -25.29
C THR A 25 -19.79 -14.50 -24.10
N GLY A 26 -20.88 -15.21 -23.82
CA GLY A 26 -21.72 -14.97 -22.65
C GLY A 26 -20.97 -15.22 -21.33
N ASP A 27 -20.28 -16.36 -21.24
CA ASP A 27 -19.48 -16.72 -20.07
C ASP A 27 -18.33 -15.72 -19.84
N GLN A 28 -17.64 -15.33 -20.91
CA GLN A 28 -16.56 -14.35 -20.86
C GLN A 28 -17.05 -12.97 -20.38
N LYS A 29 -18.24 -12.51 -20.83
CA LYS A 29 -18.84 -11.26 -20.35
C LYS A 29 -19.16 -11.32 -18.86
N THR A 30 -19.69 -12.45 -18.40
CA THR A 30 -20.03 -12.65 -16.99
C THR A 30 -18.77 -12.68 -16.13
N ALA A 31 -17.74 -13.40 -16.57
CA ALA A 31 -16.46 -13.47 -15.88
C ALA A 31 -15.76 -12.10 -15.82
N GLN A 32 -15.84 -11.30 -16.89
CA GLN A 32 -15.33 -9.94 -16.90
C GLN A 32 -16.06 -9.05 -15.89
N ALA A 33 -17.40 -9.06 -15.89
CA ALA A 33 -18.19 -8.26 -14.94
C ALA A 33 -17.89 -8.63 -13.48
N LEU A 34 -17.71 -9.92 -13.20
CA LEU A 34 -17.34 -10.40 -11.87
C LEU A 34 -15.91 -10.02 -11.48
N SER A 35 -14.96 -10.09 -12.42
CA SER A 35 -13.60 -9.61 -12.23
C SER A 35 -13.54 -8.12 -11.91
N ASP A 36 -14.33 -7.30 -12.61
CA ASP A 36 -14.42 -5.86 -12.36
C ASP A 36 -15.02 -5.58 -10.97
N GLN A 37 -16.08 -6.31 -10.59
CA GLN A 37 -16.69 -6.20 -9.26
C GLN A 37 -15.70 -6.58 -8.13
N TYR A 38 -14.99 -7.69 -8.27
CA TYR A 38 -14.00 -8.12 -7.28
C TYR A 38 -12.82 -7.17 -7.19
N SER A 39 -12.39 -6.61 -8.33
CA SER A 39 -11.32 -5.60 -8.37
C SER A 39 -11.75 -4.33 -7.66
N ALA A 40 -12.96 -3.83 -7.93
CA ALA A 40 -13.51 -2.68 -7.23
C ALA A 40 -13.55 -2.92 -5.71
N SER A 41 -14.02 -4.10 -5.30
CA SER A 41 -14.10 -4.50 -3.88
C SER A 41 -12.72 -4.54 -3.21
N LEU A 42 -11.72 -5.11 -3.87
CA LEU A 42 -10.33 -5.16 -3.40
C LEU A 42 -9.73 -3.76 -3.28
N HIS A 43 -9.89 -2.92 -4.32
CA HIS A 43 -9.40 -1.55 -4.30
C HIS A 43 -10.07 -0.72 -3.20
N THR A 44 -11.38 -0.84 -3.00
CA THR A 44 -12.08 -0.16 -1.91
C THR A 44 -11.58 -0.63 -0.54
N ALA A 45 -11.38 -1.94 -0.34
CA ALA A 45 -10.87 -2.47 0.91
C ALA A 45 -9.45 -1.96 1.23
N VAL A 46 -8.58 -1.91 0.23
CA VAL A 46 -7.22 -1.39 0.36
C VAL A 46 -7.21 0.12 0.59
N GLN A 47 -8.08 0.87 -0.08
CA GLN A 47 -8.23 2.32 0.09
C GLN A 47 -8.76 2.69 1.48
N ASP A 48 -9.75 1.96 2.01
CA ASP A 48 -10.26 2.19 3.35
C ASP A 48 -9.20 1.87 4.41
N ALA A 49 -8.43 0.79 4.19
CA ALA A 49 -7.33 0.41 5.05
C ALA A 49 -6.20 1.44 5.03
N SER A 50 -5.88 2.01 3.85
CA SER A 50 -4.80 3.00 3.73
C SER A 50 -5.10 4.29 4.49
N GLN A 51 -6.38 4.70 4.55
CA GLN A 51 -6.80 5.84 5.38
C GLN A 51 -6.56 5.59 6.87
N MET A 52 -6.64 4.34 7.31
CA MET A 52 -6.42 3.97 8.72
C MET A 52 -4.94 3.90 9.10
N LEU A 53 -4.02 3.81 8.13
CA LEU A 53 -2.57 3.75 8.40
C LEU A 53 -2.10 4.95 9.21
N ASN A 54 -2.68 6.13 8.99
CA ASN A 54 -2.33 7.35 9.72
C ASN A 54 -3.20 7.63 10.95
N MET A 55 -4.26 6.85 11.17
CA MET A 55 -5.15 7.11 12.29
C MET A 55 -4.46 6.67 13.57
N ASN A 56 -4.00 7.69 14.31
CA ASN A 56 -3.28 7.69 15.57
C ASN A 56 -3.26 6.38 16.35
N VAL A 57 -2.04 5.92 16.62
CA VAL A 57 -1.73 4.88 17.59
C VAL A 57 -1.88 5.45 19.02
N LEU A 58 -1.59 6.73 19.30
CA LEU A 58 -1.82 7.41 20.60
C LEU A 58 -1.96 8.94 20.39
N GLN A 59 -2.84 9.60 21.16
CA GLN A 59 -3.02 11.07 21.19
C GLN A 59 -1.75 11.85 21.61
N GLU A 60 -0.77 11.16 22.20
CA GLU A 60 0.53 11.72 22.59
C GLU A 60 1.51 11.93 21.41
N TYR A 61 1.20 11.37 20.23
CA TYR A 61 1.96 11.58 18.98
C TYR A 61 1.24 12.49 17.98
N GLU A 62 0.14 13.14 18.38
CA GLU A 62 -0.42 14.25 17.63
C GLU A 62 0.60 15.40 17.62
N ALA A 63 0.77 16.03 16.46
CA ALA A 63 1.80 17.02 16.16
C ALA A 63 1.78 18.21 17.14
N GLY A 64 2.42 18.03 18.29
CA GLY A 64 2.87 19.10 19.17
C GLY A 64 4.10 19.75 18.56
N TYR A 65 4.20 21.07 18.72
CA TYR A 65 5.13 21.99 18.06
C TYR A 65 6.64 21.71 18.22
N GLN A 66 7.06 20.55 18.76
CA GLN A 66 8.46 20.14 18.86
C GLN A 66 8.75 18.67 18.50
N SER A 67 7.76 17.86 18.11
CA SER A 67 8.00 16.46 17.68
C SER A 67 7.80 16.27 16.17
N ARG A 68 8.69 16.87 15.37
CA ARG A 68 8.97 16.22 14.08
C ARG A 68 9.69 14.92 14.43
N LYS A 69 9.08 13.76 14.18
CA LYS A 69 9.74 12.57 13.63
C LYS A 69 8.89 11.31 13.86
N PHE A 70 8.58 10.65 12.75
CA PHE A 70 8.10 9.26 12.64
C PHE A 70 6.57 9.06 12.80
N PHE A 71 5.86 9.09 11.66
CA PHE A 71 4.51 8.54 11.55
C PHE A 71 4.63 7.02 11.39
N PHE A 72 4.26 6.26 12.41
CA PHE A 72 4.19 4.80 12.33
C PHE A 72 2.82 4.36 11.79
N ALA A 73 2.82 3.43 10.85
CA ALA A 73 1.61 2.85 10.30
C ALA A 73 0.81 2.05 11.35
N ASN A 74 -0.48 2.36 11.52
CA ASN A 74 -1.39 1.55 12.35
C ASN A 74 -1.83 0.28 11.59
N LYS A 75 -0.91 -0.69 11.49
CA LYS A 75 -1.10 -1.91 10.69
C LYS A 75 -2.26 -2.77 11.16
N GLU A 76 -2.53 -2.85 12.47
CA GLU A 76 -3.63 -3.64 13.00
C GLU A 76 -4.98 -3.05 12.60
N ARG A 77 -5.16 -1.73 12.74
CA ARG A 77 -6.40 -1.04 12.35
C ARG A 77 -6.59 -1.04 10.83
N ALA A 78 -5.52 -0.89 10.07
CA ALA A 78 -5.55 -1.00 8.61
C ALA A 78 -5.98 -2.39 8.16
N LEU A 79 -5.39 -3.45 8.74
CA LEU A 79 -5.75 -4.83 8.40
C LEU A 79 -7.18 -5.20 8.80
N ASP A 80 -7.63 -4.79 9.99
CA ASP A 80 -9.02 -4.99 10.43
C ASP A 80 -10.01 -4.30 9.48
N THR A 81 -9.70 -3.06 9.10
CA THR A 81 -10.53 -2.29 8.16
C THR A 81 -10.54 -2.91 6.76
N PHE A 82 -9.38 -3.39 6.28
CA PHE A 82 -9.27 -4.12 5.02
C PHE A 82 -10.21 -5.32 5.01
N PHE A 83 -10.12 -6.22 6.00
CA PHE A 83 -10.98 -7.41 6.05
C PHE A 83 -12.45 -7.04 6.26
N ARG A 84 -12.76 -6.05 7.10
CA ARG A 84 -14.14 -5.58 7.30
C ARG A 84 -14.76 -5.09 6.00
N THR A 85 -14.09 -4.20 5.28
CA THR A 85 -14.58 -3.68 3.99
C THR A 85 -14.68 -4.80 2.96
N LEU A 86 -13.71 -5.72 2.92
CA LEU A 86 -13.78 -6.86 2.02
C LEU A 86 -14.99 -7.76 2.33
N TYR A 87 -15.21 -8.11 3.60
CA TYR A 87 -16.34 -8.95 4.00
C TYR A 87 -17.69 -8.30 3.76
N LEU A 88 -17.78 -6.98 3.86
CA LEU A 88 -18.97 -6.21 3.49
C LEU A 88 -19.25 -6.30 1.98
N ASN A 89 -18.23 -6.12 1.13
CA ASN A 89 -18.39 -6.17 -0.32
C ASN A 89 -18.74 -7.57 -0.84
N PHE A 90 -18.27 -8.63 -0.18
CA PHE A 90 -18.56 -10.02 -0.52
C PHE A 90 -19.80 -10.60 0.19
N ASP A 91 -20.48 -9.81 1.03
CA ASP A 91 -21.64 -10.22 1.82
C ASP A 91 -21.38 -11.47 2.69
N VAL A 92 -20.27 -11.46 3.41
CA VAL A 92 -19.81 -12.57 4.30
C VAL A 92 -19.61 -12.15 5.75
N VAL A 93 -20.08 -10.97 6.16
CA VAL A 93 -19.84 -10.39 7.51
C VAL A 93 -20.31 -11.30 8.66
N ASN A 94 -21.41 -12.03 8.47
CA ASN A 94 -21.99 -12.89 9.51
C ASN A 94 -21.70 -14.38 9.30
N ASP A 95 -20.76 -14.72 8.40
CA ASP A 95 -20.43 -16.11 8.05
C ASP A 95 -18.92 -16.37 8.21
N PRO A 96 -18.49 -16.85 9.39
CA PRO A 96 -17.09 -17.13 9.67
C PRO A 96 -16.47 -18.16 8.71
N VAL A 97 -17.26 -19.09 8.18
CA VAL A 97 -16.78 -20.11 7.25
C VAL A 97 -16.47 -19.48 5.90
N ARG A 98 -17.36 -18.64 5.38
CA ARG A 98 -17.14 -17.91 4.13
C ARG A 98 -16.05 -16.84 4.26
N GLN A 99 -15.89 -16.23 5.44
CA GLN A 99 -14.74 -15.36 5.73
C GLN A 99 -13.41 -16.12 5.65
N GLY A 100 -13.35 -17.30 6.27
CA GLY A 100 -12.16 -18.16 6.19
C GLY A 100 -11.84 -18.59 4.75
N ALA A 101 -12.87 -18.93 3.97
CA ALA A 101 -12.71 -19.25 2.56
C ALA A 101 -12.16 -18.06 1.76
N LEU A 102 -12.70 -16.85 1.99
CA LEU A 102 -12.23 -15.63 1.33
C LEU A 102 -10.79 -15.27 1.73
N ALA A 103 -10.45 -15.39 3.01
CA ALA A 103 -9.09 -15.19 3.51
C ALA A 103 -8.10 -16.20 2.89
N GLY A 104 -8.55 -17.40 2.54
CA GLY A 104 -7.76 -18.41 1.84
C GLY A 104 -7.29 -17.98 0.43
N TYR A 105 -8.00 -17.05 -0.21
CA TYR A 105 -7.59 -16.46 -1.49
C TYR A 105 -6.62 -15.27 -1.35
N ILE A 106 -6.28 -14.88 -0.12
CA ILE A 106 -5.35 -13.78 0.17
C ILE A 106 -4.03 -14.38 0.67
N PRO A 107 -3.04 -14.60 -0.21
CA PRO A 107 -1.79 -15.24 0.20
C PRO A 107 -0.93 -14.34 1.11
N ALA A 108 -0.98 -13.02 0.89
CA ALA A 108 -0.23 -12.05 1.68
C ALA A 108 -0.87 -10.64 1.63
N VAL A 109 -0.65 -9.87 2.69
CA VAL A 109 -0.86 -8.43 2.78
C VAL A 109 0.43 -7.80 3.30
N ALA A 110 0.94 -6.75 2.66
CA ALA A 110 2.10 -5.99 3.12
C ALA A 110 1.66 -4.62 3.61
N VAL A 111 2.25 -4.17 4.72
CA VAL A 111 2.16 -2.80 5.21
C VAL A 111 3.55 -2.20 5.14
N ILE A 112 3.68 -1.14 4.33
CA ILE A 112 4.88 -0.36 4.13
C ILE A 112 4.84 0.77 5.17
N ASP A 113 5.79 0.76 6.08
CA ASP A 113 5.96 1.75 7.15
C ASP A 113 7.18 2.64 6.84
N TYR A 114 7.37 3.69 7.64
CA TYR A 114 8.38 4.71 7.39
C TYR A 114 9.83 4.17 7.36
N ASP A 115 10.18 3.21 8.22
CA ASP A 115 11.54 2.68 8.39
C ASP A 115 11.67 1.18 8.06
N SER A 116 10.55 0.54 7.71
CA SER A 116 10.41 -0.90 7.67
C SER A 116 9.10 -1.33 7.01
N TYR A 117 8.90 -2.63 6.86
CA TYR A 117 7.64 -3.19 6.41
C TYR A 117 7.23 -4.38 7.28
N ASP A 118 5.92 -4.61 7.32
CA ASP A 118 5.27 -5.72 7.98
C ASP A 118 4.53 -6.57 6.96
N LEU A 119 4.61 -7.90 7.10
CA LEU A 119 3.87 -8.83 6.25
C LEU A 119 2.86 -9.62 7.07
N TYR A 120 1.65 -9.73 6.55
CA TYR A 120 0.61 -10.60 7.05
C TYR A 120 0.39 -11.72 6.06
N ALA A 121 0.79 -12.93 6.45
CA ALA A 121 0.77 -14.11 5.58
C ALA A 121 0.47 -15.37 6.39
N VAL A 122 0.11 -16.45 5.70
CA VAL A 122 -0.11 -17.75 6.35
C VAL A 122 1.20 -18.30 6.91
N ASP A 123 1.18 -18.75 8.16
CA ASP A 123 2.26 -19.54 8.74
C ASP A 123 1.72 -20.74 9.53
N GLU A 124 2.62 -21.70 9.75
CA GLU A 124 2.36 -22.89 10.56
C GLU A 124 2.56 -22.54 12.04
N TYR A 125 1.49 -22.69 12.83
CA TYR A 125 1.51 -22.56 14.29
C TYR A 125 1.18 -23.91 14.92
N ARG A 126 1.81 -24.23 16.06
CA ARG A 126 1.39 -25.36 16.88
C ARG A 126 0.42 -24.87 17.93
N ASP A 127 -0.80 -25.39 17.88
CA ASP A 127 -1.81 -25.06 18.89
C ASP A 127 -1.43 -25.61 20.28
N ALA A 128 -2.26 -25.32 21.28
CA ALA A 128 -2.07 -25.82 22.64
C ALA A 128 -2.09 -27.36 22.74
N ASN A 129 -2.60 -28.04 21.72
CA ASN A 129 -2.70 -29.50 21.62
C ASN A 129 -1.52 -30.11 20.82
N GLY A 130 -0.61 -29.28 20.30
CA GLY A 130 0.53 -29.70 19.47
C GLY A 130 0.18 -29.96 18.01
N GLU A 131 -1.05 -29.67 17.58
CA GLU A 131 -1.49 -29.79 16.20
C GLU A 131 -0.99 -28.62 15.35
N ARG A 132 -0.61 -28.91 14.11
CA ARG A 132 -0.15 -27.91 13.15
C ARG A 132 -1.35 -27.23 12.53
N VAL A 133 -1.58 -25.98 12.92
CA VAL A 133 -2.65 -25.13 12.38
C VAL A 133 -2.03 -24.06 11.50
N PHE A 134 -2.60 -23.87 10.31
CA PHE A 134 -2.24 -22.77 9.43
C PHE A 134 -3.17 -21.59 9.68
N LYS A 135 -2.58 -20.43 9.96
CA LYS A 135 -3.34 -19.20 10.15
C LYS A 135 -2.53 -18.03 9.62
N HIS A 136 -3.21 -17.01 9.11
CA HIS A 136 -2.56 -15.73 8.85
C HIS A 136 -2.08 -15.09 10.15
N MET A 137 -0.85 -14.59 10.12
CA MET A 137 -0.25 -13.87 11.22
C MET A 137 0.77 -12.85 10.72
N TRP A 138 1.01 -11.82 11.53
CA TRP A 138 2.09 -10.87 11.29
C TRP A 138 3.44 -11.57 11.36
N ARG A 139 4.29 -11.28 10.39
CA ARG A 139 5.71 -11.63 10.39
C ARG A 139 6.48 -10.61 11.21
N PRO A 140 7.67 -10.97 11.71
CA PRO A 140 8.55 -9.99 12.35
C PRO A 140 8.80 -8.79 11.41
N LYS A 141 8.61 -7.58 11.93
CA LYS A 141 8.89 -6.32 11.22
C LYS A 141 10.31 -6.35 10.69
N LYS A 142 10.50 -6.00 9.42
CA LYS A 142 11.79 -6.00 8.76
C LYS A 142 12.21 -4.59 8.34
N PRO A 143 13.38 -4.11 8.78
CA PRO A 143 13.91 -2.83 8.33
C PRO A 143 14.37 -2.88 6.87
N TYR A 144 14.47 -1.71 6.24
CA TYR A 144 15.04 -1.56 4.90
C TYR A 144 16.57 -1.56 4.95
N SER A 145 17.18 -2.73 5.18
CA SER A 145 18.61 -2.85 5.40
C SER A 145 19.41 -3.13 4.13
N TYR A 146 20.55 -2.46 4.01
CA TYR A 146 21.58 -2.69 3.02
C TYR A 146 22.93 -2.81 3.70
N SER A 147 23.80 -3.68 3.17
CA SER A 147 25.18 -3.77 3.61
C SER A 147 26.09 -3.71 2.39
N ASP A 148 27.17 -2.95 2.50
CA ASP A 148 28.18 -2.85 1.45
C ASP A 148 29.34 -3.84 1.67
N ASP A 149 30.19 -3.98 0.64
CA ASP A 149 31.37 -4.86 0.69
C ASP A 149 32.43 -4.38 1.69
N ARG A 150 32.33 -3.15 2.20
CA ARG A 150 33.24 -2.57 3.19
C ARG A 150 32.79 -2.87 4.62
N GLY A 151 31.63 -3.49 4.80
CA GLY A 151 31.06 -3.83 6.09
C GLY A 151 30.24 -2.70 6.72
N ASN A 152 29.93 -1.65 5.97
CA ASN A 152 28.95 -0.66 6.40
C ASN A 152 27.54 -1.25 6.28
N SER A 153 26.66 -0.85 7.20
CA SER A 153 25.25 -1.23 7.15
C SER A 153 24.40 0.04 7.17
N ILE A 154 23.36 0.11 6.34
CA ILE A 154 22.48 1.26 6.22
C ILE A 154 21.05 0.75 6.30
N ASN A 155 20.29 1.26 7.26
CA ASN A 155 18.84 1.12 7.31
C ASN A 155 18.23 2.39 6.72
N PHE A 156 17.56 2.22 5.59
CA PHE A 156 16.86 3.31 4.92
C PHE A 156 15.51 3.59 5.58
N THR A 157 14.99 4.78 5.30
CA THR A 157 13.60 5.14 5.53
C THR A 157 12.94 5.47 4.18
N LEU A 158 11.64 5.79 4.19
CA LEU A 158 10.94 6.23 2.98
C LEU A 158 11.40 7.62 2.50
N ASP A 159 12.11 8.40 3.34
CA ASP A 159 12.75 9.67 2.96
C ASP A 159 14.30 9.57 2.97
N SER A 160 15.01 10.70 3.07
CA SER A 160 16.48 10.75 3.09
C SER A 160 17.11 10.50 4.45
N TYR A 161 16.33 10.20 5.50
CA TYR A 161 16.84 9.85 6.82
C TYR A 161 17.36 8.42 6.84
N VAL A 162 18.50 8.19 7.49
CA VAL A 162 19.11 6.86 7.61
C VAL A 162 19.65 6.58 9.00
N TYR A 163 19.74 5.29 9.32
CA TYR A 163 20.54 4.76 10.42
C TYR A 163 21.66 3.93 9.83
N ALA A 164 22.91 4.39 9.96
CA ALA A 164 24.05 3.76 9.33
C ALA A 164 25.13 3.37 10.35
N TYR A 165 25.79 2.24 10.10
CA TYR A 165 26.97 1.80 10.80
C TYR A 165 28.18 2.06 9.90
N ASP A 166 29.06 2.97 10.33
CA ASP A 166 30.35 3.22 9.69
C ASP A 166 31.37 2.21 10.24
N SER A 167 31.81 1.29 9.37
CA SER A 167 32.77 0.23 9.70
C SER A 167 34.17 0.77 10.03
N TYR A 168 34.57 1.91 9.44
CA TYR A 168 35.86 2.53 9.67
C TYR A 168 35.89 3.27 11.01
N ALA A 169 34.86 4.08 11.29
CA ALA A 169 34.72 4.77 12.56
C ALA A 169 34.24 3.85 13.70
N LYS A 170 33.72 2.65 13.37
CA LYS A 170 33.09 1.69 14.29
C LYS A 170 31.98 2.32 15.13
N ALA A 171 31.18 3.17 14.50
CA ALA A 171 30.16 3.96 15.16
C ALA A 171 28.85 3.94 14.37
N TRP A 172 27.74 4.03 15.10
CA TRP A 172 26.44 4.29 14.52
C TRP A 172 26.26 5.79 14.33
N VAL A 173 25.76 6.17 13.15
CA VAL A 173 25.41 7.53 12.78
C VAL A 173 23.96 7.54 12.28
N GLU A 174 23.24 8.60 12.60
CA GLU A 174 21.87 8.81 12.15
C GLU A 174 21.67 10.25 11.72
N GLY A 175 20.80 10.47 10.75
CA GLY A 175 20.57 11.80 10.21
C GLY A 175 20.01 11.77 8.80
N PHE A 176 19.69 12.96 8.28
CA PHE A 176 19.42 13.12 6.87
C PHE A 176 20.71 12.94 6.07
N ARG A 177 20.62 12.34 4.90
CA ARG A 177 21.76 12.16 3.98
C ARG A 177 22.55 13.46 3.78
N GLU A 178 21.85 14.59 3.67
CA GLU A 178 22.44 15.93 3.51
C GLU A 178 23.38 16.31 4.66
N ASP A 179 23.06 15.90 5.89
CA ASP A 179 23.85 16.21 7.09
C ASP A 179 25.04 15.23 7.26
N LEU A 180 24.91 14.03 6.69
CA LEU A 180 25.90 12.95 6.78
C LEU A 180 26.91 12.96 5.61
N GLU A 181 26.64 13.72 4.56
CA GLU A 181 27.50 13.90 3.40
C GLU A 181 28.86 14.47 3.82
N GLY A 182 29.95 13.77 3.47
CA GLY A 182 31.32 14.17 3.81
C GLY A 182 31.71 14.06 5.29
N THR A 183 30.81 13.62 6.18
CA THR A 183 31.11 13.40 7.61
C THR A 183 31.33 11.92 7.95
N THR A 184 30.97 11.02 7.03
CA THR A 184 31.06 9.56 7.20
C THR A 184 31.99 8.95 6.16
N ASN A 185 32.46 7.71 6.38
CA ASN A 185 33.27 6.96 5.41
C ASN A 185 32.40 6.05 4.51
N ILE A 186 31.12 6.38 4.36
CA ILE A 186 30.12 5.59 3.63
C ILE A 186 29.89 6.24 2.25
N PRO A 187 30.47 5.71 1.16
CA PRO A 187 30.43 6.38 -0.16
C PRO A 187 29.02 6.57 -0.72
N LEU A 188 28.06 5.75 -0.28
CA LEU A 188 26.69 5.86 -0.72
C LEU A 188 26.02 7.18 -0.26
N LEU A 189 26.43 7.71 0.90
CA LEU A 189 25.85 8.95 1.45
C LEU A 189 26.35 10.21 0.72
N ASP A 190 27.51 10.13 0.08
CA ASP A 190 28.16 11.25 -0.62
C ASP A 190 27.58 11.55 -2.02
N ASN A 191 26.64 10.74 -2.50
CA ASN A 191 26.01 10.97 -3.82
C ASN A 191 24.50 10.82 -3.74
N ALA A 192 23.79 11.95 -3.78
CA ALA A 192 22.32 11.99 -3.67
C ALA A 192 21.58 11.11 -4.69
N ALA A 193 22.03 11.10 -5.96
CA ALA A 193 21.38 10.32 -7.00
C ALA A 193 21.56 8.81 -6.81
N ASN A 194 22.78 8.38 -6.48
CA ASN A 194 23.08 6.98 -6.20
C ASN A 194 22.40 6.51 -4.92
N PHE A 195 22.37 7.37 -3.89
CA PHE A 195 21.64 7.15 -2.65
C PHE A 195 20.17 6.87 -2.92
N GLU A 196 19.48 7.77 -3.63
CA GLU A 196 18.05 7.61 -3.93
C GLU A 196 17.76 6.37 -4.77
N ALA A 197 18.60 6.10 -5.79
CA ALA A 197 18.47 4.90 -6.61
C ALA A 197 18.66 3.61 -5.78
N MET A 198 19.67 3.58 -4.90
CA MET A 198 19.92 2.44 -4.02
C MET A 198 18.82 2.26 -2.99
N ARG A 199 18.39 3.34 -2.34
CA ARG A 199 17.29 3.37 -1.36
C ARG A 199 16.03 2.75 -1.94
N LYS A 200 15.56 3.27 -3.08
CA LYS A 200 14.37 2.75 -3.77
C LYS A 200 14.54 1.28 -4.17
N SER A 201 15.70 0.93 -4.71
CA SER A 201 16.02 -0.45 -5.11
C SER A 201 15.98 -1.42 -3.93
N VAL A 202 16.60 -1.08 -2.80
CA VAL A 202 16.68 -1.91 -1.60
C VAL A 202 15.31 -2.09 -0.97
N ILE A 203 14.52 -1.03 -0.83
CA ILE A 203 13.16 -1.08 -0.29
C ILE A 203 12.29 -2.01 -1.16
N VAL A 204 12.22 -1.76 -2.47
CA VAL A 204 11.41 -2.54 -3.41
C VAL A 204 11.84 -4.00 -3.43
N LYS A 205 13.15 -4.27 -3.55
CA LYS A 205 13.68 -5.63 -3.61
C LYS A 205 13.41 -6.42 -2.32
N SER A 206 13.54 -5.77 -1.16
CA SER A 206 13.28 -6.42 0.13
C SER A 206 11.82 -6.86 0.24
N ILE A 207 10.88 -5.97 -0.11
CA ILE A 207 9.44 -6.26 -0.10
C ILE A 207 9.09 -7.34 -1.12
N GLN A 208 9.60 -7.23 -2.35
CA GLN A 208 9.36 -8.20 -3.43
C GLN A 208 9.85 -9.61 -3.06
N GLN A 209 11.07 -9.73 -2.53
CA GLN A 209 11.66 -11.01 -2.17
C GLN A 209 10.85 -11.71 -1.08
N ASP A 210 10.47 -10.96 -0.04
CA ASP A 210 9.70 -11.52 1.05
C ASP A 210 8.26 -11.84 0.62
N LEU A 211 7.58 -10.97 -0.14
CA LEU A 211 6.25 -11.27 -0.68
C LEU A 211 6.29 -12.50 -1.58
N ALA A 212 7.26 -12.61 -2.50
CA ALA A 212 7.41 -13.79 -3.33
C ALA A 212 7.62 -15.05 -2.49
N TYR A 213 8.44 -14.97 -1.44
CA TYR A 213 8.65 -16.09 -0.52
C TYR A 213 7.35 -16.51 0.18
N TYR A 214 6.62 -15.58 0.79
CA TYR A 214 5.41 -15.90 1.55
C TYR A 214 4.22 -16.30 0.67
N ILE A 215 4.07 -15.69 -0.51
CA ILE A 215 3.07 -16.12 -1.50
C ILE A 215 3.37 -17.52 -1.99
N ASN A 216 4.65 -17.85 -2.26
CA ASN A 216 5.02 -19.21 -2.65
C ASN A 216 4.79 -20.21 -1.51
N LYS A 217 5.07 -19.82 -0.26
CA LYS A 217 4.80 -20.64 0.92
C LYS A 217 3.30 -20.91 1.12
N HIS A 218 2.42 -19.99 0.71
CA HIS A 218 0.96 -20.21 0.70
C HIS A 218 0.54 -21.42 -0.14
N ASN A 219 1.31 -21.80 -1.17
CA ASN A 219 1.04 -23.02 -1.94
C ASN A 219 1.12 -24.30 -1.10
N GLU A 220 1.98 -24.35 -0.08
CA GLU A 220 2.07 -25.49 0.83
C GLU A 220 0.78 -25.66 1.64
N TYR A 221 0.17 -24.54 2.02
CA TYR A 221 -1.16 -24.51 2.65
C TYR A 221 -2.23 -24.92 1.64
N ALA A 222 -2.32 -24.23 0.50
CA ALA A 222 -3.33 -24.45 -0.53
C ALA A 222 -3.41 -25.93 -0.98
N THR A 223 -2.27 -26.57 -1.19
CA THR A 223 -2.19 -27.98 -1.60
C THR A 223 -2.81 -28.92 -0.55
N ARG A 224 -2.61 -28.65 0.76
CA ARG A 224 -3.18 -29.49 1.83
C ARG A 224 -4.70 -29.41 1.91
N TYR A 225 -5.30 -28.31 1.46
CA TYR A 225 -6.75 -28.10 1.41
C TYR A 225 -7.35 -28.42 0.04
N GLY A 226 -6.61 -29.08 -0.86
CA GLY A 226 -7.11 -29.53 -2.16
C GLY A 226 -7.29 -28.41 -3.19
N VAL A 227 -6.64 -27.26 -2.99
CA VAL A 227 -6.66 -26.14 -3.94
C VAL A 227 -5.67 -26.43 -5.08
N HIS A 228 -6.17 -26.52 -6.31
CA HIS A 228 -5.38 -26.80 -7.53
C HIS A 228 -4.85 -25.55 -8.23
N TYR A 229 -4.75 -24.42 -7.52
CA TYR A 229 -4.24 -23.15 -8.02
C TYR A 229 -2.85 -22.86 -7.45
N THR A 230 -1.95 -22.33 -8.28
CA THR A 230 -0.59 -21.95 -7.88
C THR A 230 -0.49 -20.44 -7.67
N PHE A 231 -0.34 -20.04 -6.42
CA PHE A 231 -0.11 -18.67 -5.99
C PHE A 231 1.30 -18.22 -6.33
N SER A 232 1.43 -17.01 -6.89
CA SER A 232 2.73 -16.41 -7.22
C SER A 232 2.66 -14.89 -7.16
N LEU A 233 3.79 -14.21 -6.92
CA LEU A 233 3.82 -12.75 -6.95
C LEU A 233 3.55 -12.29 -8.39
N PRO A 234 2.49 -11.48 -8.66
CA PRO A 234 2.23 -10.96 -9.99
C PRO A 234 3.37 -10.05 -10.46
N GLN A 235 3.51 -9.91 -11.77
CA GLN A 235 4.43 -8.95 -12.35
C GLN A 235 3.87 -7.54 -12.13
N ILE A 236 4.57 -6.75 -11.32
CA ILE A 236 4.26 -5.35 -11.02
C ILE A 236 5.38 -4.50 -11.60
N SER A 237 5.03 -3.41 -12.27
CA SER A 237 6.02 -2.54 -12.92
C SER A 237 6.93 -1.85 -11.91
N GLN A 238 8.17 -1.54 -12.30
CA GLN A 238 9.11 -0.84 -11.41
C GLN A 238 8.60 0.55 -11.01
N GLU A 239 7.90 1.24 -11.91
CA GLU A 239 7.29 2.54 -11.65
C GLU A 239 6.22 2.45 -10.55
N GLU A 240 5.34 1.45 -10.64
CA GLU A 240 4.29 1.22 -9.66
C GLU A 240 4.84 0.83 -8.29
N TRP A 241 5.91 0.03 -8.27
CA TRP A 241 6.66 -0.25 -7.04
C TRP A 241 7.26 1.02 -6.42
N ILE A 242 7.90 1.86 -7.23
CA ILE A 242 8.49 3.11 -6.76
C ILE A 242 7.41 4.04 -6.19
N ASN A 243 6.29 4.19 -6.90
CA ASN A 243 5.16 5.01 -6.43
C ASN A 243 4.55 4.46 -5.13
N SER A 244 4.62 3.15 -4.89
CA SER A 244 4.10 2.53 -3.65
C SER A 244 4.95 2.79 -2.40
N ILE A 245 6.20 3.23 -2.57
CA ILE A 245 7.16 3.44 -1.47
C ILE A 245 7.48 4.93 -1.24
N ASP A 246 6.78 5.83 -1.91
CA ASP A 246 6.92 7.28 -1.69
C ASP A 246 6.30 7.72 -0.34
N ASP A 247 5.34 6.94 0.18
CA ASP A 247 4.66 7.17 1.46
C ASP A 247 4.34 5.81 2.13
N ILE A 248 3.90 5.83 3.39
CA ILE A 248 3.38 4.63 4.04
C ILE A 248 2.22 4.06 3.23
N GLY A 249 2.06 2.74 3.21
CA GLY A 249 1.09 2.11 2.33
C GLY A 249 0.69 0.71 2.75
N ILE A 250 -0.36 0.19 2.11
CA ILE A 250 -0.81 -1.19 2.24
C ILE A 250 -0.99 -1.80 0.85
N MET A 251 -0.58 -3.06 0.73
CA MET A 251 -0.65 -3.85 -0.49
C MET A 251 -1.30 -5.18 -0.17
N ALA A 252 -2.33 -5.55 -0.92
CA ALA A 252 -3.02 -6.81 -0.73
C ALA A 252 -3.13 -7.57 -2.06
N PHE A 253 -3.06 -8.89 -1.99
CA PHE A 253 -3.15 -9.79 -3.13
C PHE A 253 -4.37 -10.69 -2.98
N ILE A 254 -5.16 -10.85 -4.04
CA ILE A 254 -6.21 -11.86 -4.15
C ILE A 254 -5.87 -12.75 -5.34
N GLN A 255 -5.83 -14.06 -5.15
CA GLN A 255 -5.49 -15.00 -6.21
C GLN A 255 -6.31 -16.29 -6.10
N GLY A 256 -6.63 -16.89 -7.24
CA GLY A 256 -7.22 -18.22 -7.33
C GLY A 256 -8.74 -18.27 -7.14
N ILE A 257 -9.46 -17.14 -7.20
CA ILE A 257 -10.93 -17.16 -7.13
C ILE A 257 -11.48 -17.67 -8.48
N PRO A 258 -12.23 -18.79 -8.52
CA PRO A 258 -12.78 -19.30 -9.77
C PRO A 258 -13.89 -18.37 -10.31
N ILE A 259 -13.78 -17.96 -11.58
CA ILE A 259 -14.74 -17.11 -12.29
C ILE A 259 -14.99 -17.66 -13.70
N GLY A 260 -15.99 -18.54 -13.84
CA GLY A 260 -16.25 -19.26 -15.08
C GLY A 260 -15.19 -20.33 -15.34
N ASP A 261 -14.50 -20.27 -16.47
CA ASP A 261 -13.42 -21.17 -16.89
C ASP A 261 -12.02 -20.66 -16.54
N GLN A 262 -11.92 -19.51 -15.86
CA GLN A 262 -10.68 -18.86 -15.50
C GLN A 262 -10.60 -18.53 -13.99
N PHE A 263 -9.43 -18.08 -13.54
CA PHE A 263 -9.20 -17.64 -12.18
C PHE A 263 -9.00 -16.14 -12.12
N TYR A 264 -9.67 -15.49 -11.18
CA TYR A 264 -9.47 -14.09 -10.84
C TYR A 264 -8.23 -13.95 -9.94
N ASN A 265 -7.31 -13.11 -10.41
CA ASN A 265 -6.08 -12.76 -9.70
C ASN A 265 -5.90 -11.25 -9.84
N ASN A 266 -5.75 -10.55 -8.72
CA ASN A 266 -5.48 -9.13 -8.72
C ASN A 266 -4.71 -8.72 -7.46
N TYR A 267 -4.18 -7.52 -7.47
CA TYR A 267 -3.58 -6.88 -6.31
C TYR A 267 -4.07 -5.43 -6.25
N ALA A 268 -4.01 -4.84 -5.07
CA ALA A 268 -4.28 -3.42 -4.92
C ALA A 268 -3.25 -2.77 -4.00
N LEU A 269 -3.00 -1.49 -4.27
CA LEU A 269 -2.08 -0.63 -3.57
C LEU A 269 -2.86 0.57 -3.02
N GLY A 270 -2.68 0.85 -1.74
CA GLY A 270 -3.31 1.97 -1.05
C GLY A 270 -2.26 2.78 -0.32
N GLY A 271 -2.01 4.00 -0.78
CA GLY A 271 -1.15 4.94 -0.07
C GLY A 271 -1.87 5.52 1.14
N GLY A 272 -1.18 5.58 2.27
CA GLY A 272 -1.60 6.27 3.48
C GLY A 272 -1.29 7.76 3.42
N ARG A 273 -1.29 8.41 2.25
CA ARG A 273 -1.14 9.86 2.24
C ARG A 273 -2.44 10.49 2.76
N LEU A 274 -2.44 10.91 4.03
CA LEU A 274 -3.35 11.98 4.45
C LEU A 274 -3.01 13.15 3.52
N VAL A 275 -3.98 13.56 2.69
CA VAL A 275 -3.90 14.88 2.04
C VAL A 275 -3.66 15.84 3.19
N LYS A 276 -2.40 16.31 3.33
CA LYS A 276 -2.02 17.25 4.37
C LYS A 276 -2.93 18.43 4.14
N LYS A 277 -3.96 18.60 5.00
CA LYS A 277 -4.84 19.75 4.90
C LYS A 277 -3.92 20.94 4.96
N THR A 278 -3.93 21.77 3.91
CA THR A 278 -3.09 22.95 3.86
C THR A 278 -3.36 23.75 5.13
N GLU A 279 -2.36 23.84 6.01
CA GLU A 279 -2.47 24.59 7.26
C GLU A 279 -2.93 26.00 6.94
N ILE A 280 -3.93 26.50 7.66
CA ILE A 280 -4.45 27.84 7.44
C ILE A 280 -3.71 28.79 8.37
N LYS A 281 -2.95 29.72 7.84
CA LYS A 281 -2.25 30.75 8.62
C LYS A 281 -3.19 31.90 8.92
N GLY A 282 -3.32 32.26 10.19
CA GLY A 282 -3.91 33.52 10.64
C GLY A 282 -2.83 34.58 10.80
N ALA A 283 -2.98 35.73 10.15
CA ALA A 283 -2.04 36.83 10.23
C ALA A 283 -2.76 38.17 10.44
N VAL A 284 -2.05 39.14 11.00
CA VAL A 284 -2.54 40.49 11.25
C VAL A 284 -1.85 41.46 10.29
N ASP A 285 -2.64 42.26 9.59
CA ASP A 285 -2.12 43.39 8.84
C ASP A 285 -1.75 44.53 9.82
N LEU A 286 -0.47 44.86 9.90
CA LEU A 286 0.06 45.88 10.80
C LEU A 286 -0.38 47.31 10.41
N THR A 287 -0.86 47.52 9.19
CA THR A 287 -1.29 48.84 8.70
C THR A 287 -2.76 49.11 9.02
N THR A 288 -3.60 48.08 8.93
CA THR A 288 -5.05 48.19 9.08
C THR A 288 -5.59 47.57 10.37
N GLY A 289 -4.80 46.73 11.05
CA GLY A 289 -5.19 45.96 12.22
C GLY A 289 -6.12 44.78 11.91
N ILE A 290 -6.41 44.50 10.63
CA ILE A 290 -7.36 43.46 10.23
C ILE A 290 -6.69 42.09 10.28
N LYS A 291 -7.42 41.12 10.84
CA LYS A 291 -7.05 39.70 10.91
C LYS A 291 -7.45 38.99 9.63
N TYR A 292 -6.49 38.37 8.95
CA TYR A 292 -6.72 37.58 7.73
C TYR A 292 -6.29 36.14 7.93
N TYR A 293 -7.01 35.20 7.33
CA TYR A 293 -6.55 33.84 7.18
C TYR A 293 -6.30 33.48 5.71
N TYR A 294 -5.28 32.67 5.47
CA TYR A 294 -4.94 32.16 4.13
C TYR A 294 -4.22 30.81 4.23
N PRO A 295 -4.27 29.97 3.17
CA PRO A 295 -3.52 28.73 3.14
C PRO A 295 -2.00 28.96 3.28
N SER A 296 -1.28 28.07 3.96
CA SER A 296 0.17 28.16 4.18
C SER A 296 1.01 28.16 2.91
N THR A 297 0.42 27.75 1.77
CA THR A 297 1.00 27.89 0.43
C THR A 297 1.11 29.34 -0.05
N CYS A 298 0.47 30.28 0.65
CA CYS A 298 0.40 31.68 0.26
C CYS A 298 1.19 32.53 1.26
N SER A 299 2.04 33.42 0.74
CA SER A 299 2.89 34.28 1.56
C SER A 299 2.46 35.72 1.38
N TYR A 300 2.12 36.35 2.50
CA TYR A 300 1.88 37.78 2.58
C TYR A 300 2.85 38.37 3.60
N GLY A 301 3.24 39.63 3.43
CA GLY A 301 4.10 40.35 4.39
C GLY A 301 3.41 40.72 5.71
N TYR A 302 2.44 39.92 6.15
CA TYR A 302 1.70 40.12 7.40
C TYR A 302 2.40 39.43 8.56
N ARG A 303 2.13 39.90 9.78
CA ARG A 303 2.65 39.23 10.97
C ARG A 303 1.78 38.02 11.26
N GLU A 304 2.34 36.82 11.10
CA GLU A 304 1.69 35.56 11.44
C GLU A 304 1.43 35.52 12.96
N ASP A 305 0.19 35.20 13.33
CA ASP A 305 -0.34 35.27 14.70
C ASP A 305 -0.64 33.85 15.19
N GLU A 306 -1.43 33.09 14.43
CA GLU A 306 -1.90 31.74 14.79
C GLU A 306 -1.97 30.82 13.55
N THR A 307 -2.01 29.50 13.75
CA THR A 307 -2.22 28.50 12.67
C THR A 307 -3.44 27.64 12.99
N PHE A 308 -4.29 27.39 11.99
CA PHE A 308 -5.57 26.70 12.13
C PHE A 308 -5.62 25.43 11.28
N SER A 309 -6.37 24.43 11.77
CA SER A 309 -6.57 23.14 11.10
C SER A 309 -7.61 23.20 9.98
N SER A 310 -8.46 24.24 9.99
CA SER A 310 -9.50 24.48 8.99
C SER A 310 -9.84 25.97 8.86
N GLU A 311 -10.37 26.36 7.70
CA GLU A 311 -10.87 27.73 7.47
C GLU A 311 -12.04 28.08 8.41
N ARG A 312 -12.82 27.08 8.81
CA ARG A 312 -13.93 27.25 9.75
C ARG A 312 -13.43 27.69 11.12
N ASP A 313 -12.34 27.10 11.61
CA ASP A 313 -11.76 27.43 12.91
C ASP A 313 -11.16 28.85 12.89
N ALA A 314 -10.50 29.22 11.79
CA ALA A 314 -9.95 30.57 11.58
C ALA A 314 -11.05 31.63 11.53
N ALA A 315 -12.17 31.35 10.84
CA ALA A 315 -13.33 32.24 10.81
C ALA A 315 -14.01 32.35 12.19
N ALA A 316 -14.11 31.24 12.94
CA ALA A 316 -14.63 31.24 14.31
C ALA A 316 -13.75 32.06 15.27
N ALA A 317 -12.43 32.08 15.05
CA ALA A 317 -11.46 32.93 15.76
C ALA A 317 -11.44 34.39 15.29
N GLY A 318 -12.29 34.77 14.32
CA GLY A 318 -12.46 36.15 13.87
C GLY A 318 -11.51 36.60 12.75
N TYR A 319 -10.88 35.67 12.03
CA TYR A 319 -10.05 35.99 10.86
C TYR A 319 -10.90 36.04 9.59
N TYR A 320 -10.58 36.95 8.68
CA TYR A 320 -11.26 37.10 7.39
C TYR A 320 -10.53 36.35 6.27
N PRO A 321 -11.25 35.72 5.32
CA PRO A 321 -10.61 35.00 4.22
C PRO A 321 -9.81 35.95 3.33
N LYS A 322 -8.59 35.55 2.98
CA LYS A 322 -7.78 36.20 1.95
C LYS A 322 -7.38 35.20 0.87
N GLY A 323 -7.87 35.43 -0.34
CA GLY A 323 -7.56 34.59 -1.49
C GLY A 323 -6.13 34.78 -1.96
N CYS A 324 -5.47 33.66 -2.28
CA CYS A 324 -4.14 33.64 -2.85
C CYS A 324 -4.12 34.37 -4.19
N MET A 325 -3.32 35.42 -4.30
CA MET A 325 -3.03 36.00 -5.61
C MET A 325 -1.99 35.10 -6.28
N ASN A 326 -2.42 34.32 -7.27
CA ASN A 326 -1.51 33.61 -8.16
C ASN A 326 -0.55 34.64 -8.77
N ARG A 327 0.75 34.42 -8.60
CA ARG A 327 1.78 35.15 -9.33
C ARG A 327 2.53 34.21 -10.24
#